data_AF-A0A6P3XAW9-F1
#
_entry.id   AF-A0A6P3XAW9-F1
#
_cell.length_a   1.000
_cell.length_b   1.000
_cell.length_c   1.000
_cell.angle_alpha   90.00
_cell.angle_beta   90.00
_cell.angle_gamma   90.00
#
_symmetry.space_group_name_H-M   'P 1'
#
loop_
_entity.id
_entity.type
_entity.pdbx_description
1 polymer ?
#
loop_
_entity_poly.entity_id
_entity_poly.type
_entity_poly.pdbx_seq_one_letter_code
_entity_poly.pdbx_strand_id
1 'polypeptide(L)'
;MQSARNEESQNSNYQRDIQNIFRLNKWILGVIGIWPITVRGVGHHAQLIMMVFFNFVLIFTVIPCFLHMIFDQKNMMRRLKIVGLLSFCLTAMIKYYLLTMHRPKILYCIDYVKNDWWQVKFKSDRDVMVKYFTTGRNLTIASATFIYIAGIIYYFILPWCYEHKIGNRTVRPLVFQTYSGFPHLQITPLYEVVYLTNCVCGYAILSVSAGACGLASLFATHACAQIEIIMTRLEDLLEGKNFEKVSNINQRIGTIIKNHVRIISET
;
A
#
# COMPACT_ATOMS: atom_id res chain seq x y z
N MET A 1 47.21 3.26 -16.24
CA MET A 1 46.44 4.37 -15.66
C MET A 1 45.20 3.82 -14.97
N GLN A 2 45.21 3.83 -13.64
CA GLN A 2 44.07 3.49 -12.79
C GLN A 2 42.91 4.47 -13.07
N SER A 3 41.75 3.95 -13.46
CA SER A 3 40.50 4.70 -13.29
C SER A 3 40.14 4.53 -11.82
N ALA A 4 40.42 5.57 -11.04
CA ALA A 4 40.12 5.61 -9.62
C ALA A 4 38.60 5.56 -9.45
N ARG A 5 38.08 4.37 -9.16
CA ARG A 5 36.74 4.20 -8.61
C ARG A 5 36.80 4.80 -7.21
N ASN A 6 36.48 6.09 -7.10
CA ASN A 6 36.51 6.82 -5.83
C ASN A 6 35.57 6.11 -4.84
N GLU A 7 36.14 5.36 -3.90
CA GLU A 7 35.46 4.98 -2.67
C GLU A 7 35.28 6.26 -1.84
N GLU A 8 34.22 7.00 -2.11
CA GLU A 8 33.85 8.15 -1.30
C GLU A 8 33.09 7.71 -0.04
N SER A 9 33.38 8.44 1.04
CA SER A 9 32.91 8.23 2.41
C SER A 9 31.41 7.95 2.56
N GLN A 10 31.10 7.16 3.59
CA GLN A 10 29.76 6.84 4.11
C GLN A 10 28.70 7.94 3.84
N ASN A 11 27.63 7.53 3.15
CA ASN A 11 26.59 8.37 2.57
C ASN A 11 25.99 9.41 3.56
N SER A 12 26.42 10.68 3.47
CA SER A 12 25.95 11.76 4.36
C SER A 12 24.46 12.12 4.18
N ASN A 13 23.90 11.88 2.99
CA ASN A 13 22.51 12.21 2.65
C ASN A 13 21.53 11.02 2.78
N TYR A 14 22.02 9.83 3.15
CA TYR A 14 21.22 8.60 3.24
C TYR A 14 19.94 8.74 4.06
N GLN A 15 20.05 9.30 5.26
CA GLN A 15 18.93 9.36 6.20
C GLN A 15 17.80 10.22 5.64
N ARG A 16 18.14 11.33 4.97
CA ARG A 16 17.19 12.27 4.40
C ARG A 16 16.45 11.66 3.21
N ASP A 17 17.17 10.97 2.33
CA ASP A 17 16.60 10.31 1.15
C ASP A 17 15.61 9.21 1.58
N ILE A 18 16.03 8.32 2.48
CA ILE A 18 15.18 7.28 3.06
C ILE A 18 13.97 7.87 3.77
N GLN A 19 14.17 8.84 4.66
CA GLN A 19 13.07 9.42 5.42
C GLN A 19 12.00 10.01 4.49
N ASN A 20 12.40 10.67 3.40
CA ASN A 20 11.49 11.26 2.43
C ASN A 20 10.67 10.21 1.67
N ILE A 21 11.28 9.07 1.31
CA ILE A 21 10.60 7.98 0.59
C ILE A 21 9.54 7.34 1.46
N PHE A 22 9.91 6.97 2.69
CA PHE A 22 9.01 6.29 3.60
C PHE A 22 7.97 7.24 4.23
N ARG A 23 8.15 8.57 4.17
CA ARG A 23 7.29 9.56 4.85
C ARG A 23 5.81 9.38 4.53
N LEU A 24 5.44 9.23 3.27
CA LEU A 24 4.04 9.11 2.84
C LEU A 24 3.43 7.79 3.30
N ASN A 25 4.11 6.67 3.02
CA ASN A 25 3.66 5.36 3.47
C ASN A 25 3.56 5.28 5.00
N LYS A 26 4.55 5.84 5.71
CA LYS A 26 4.56 5.95 7.17
C LYS A 26 3.40 6.76 7.71
N TRP A 27 3.07 7.87 7.06
CA TRP A 27 1.95 8.71 7.48
C TRP A 27 0.61 8.00 7.23
N ILE A 28 0.36 7.52 6.02
CA ILE A 28 -0.89 6.84 5.64
C ILE A 28 -1.13 5.59 6.49
N LEU A 29 -0.14 4.69 6.55
CA LEU A 29 -0.25 3.45 7.34
C LEU A 29 -0.19 3.73 8.85
N GLY A 30 0.40 4.85 9.26
CA GLY A 30 0.50 5.26 10.66
C GLY A 30 -0.85 5.67 11.22
N VAL A 31 -1.64 6.45 10.47
CA VAL A 31 -2.98 6.89 10.89
C VAL A 31 -3.92 5.70 11.12
N ILE A 32 -3.83 4.66 10.29
CA ILE A 32 -4.61 3.43 10.46
C ILE A 32 -3.97 2.42 11.44
N GLY A 33 -2.86 2.79 12.09
CA GLY A 33 -2.17 1.94 13.06
C GLY A 33 -1.53 0.69 12.46
N ILE A 34 -1.32 0.64 11.15
CA ILE A 34 -0.65 -0.48 10.44
C ILE A 34 0.85 -0.32 10.38
N TRP A 35 1.35 0.92 10.35
CA TRP A 35 2.77 1.17 10.14
C TRP A 35 3.62 0.40 11.16
N PRO A 36 4.60 -0.41 10.69
CA PRO A 36 5.43 -1.21 11.57
C PRO A 36 6.42 -0.29 12.28
N ILE A 37 6.00 0.27 13.41
CA ILE A 37 6.91 0.90 14.36
C ILE A 37 7.32 -0.18 15.34
N THR A 38 8.61 -0.22 15.66
CA THR A 38 9.18 -1.00 16.77
C THR A 38 8.69 -0.44 18.11
N VAL A 39 7.38 -0.44 18.37
CA VAL A 39 6.82 0.00 19.65
C VAL A 39 6.75 -1.20 20.58
N ARG A 40 7.75 -1.36 21.46
CA ARG A 40 7.62 -2.23 22.63
C ARG A 40 6.63 -1.60 23.62
N GLY A 41 5.72 -2.39 24.19
CA GLY A 41 4.79 -1.96 25.24
C GLY A 41 3.44 -1.39 24.75
N VAL A 42 3.06 -0.21 25.24
CA VAL A 42 1.73 0.44 25.09
C VAL A 42 1.26 0.56 23.64
N GLY A 43 2.19 0.69 22.69
CA GLY A 43 1.85 0.80 21.26
C GLY A 43 1.17 -0.43 20.67
N HIS A 44 1.42 -1.63 21.19
CA HIS A 44 0.76 -2.85 20.72
C HIS A 44 -0.74 -2.84 21.06
N HIS A 45 -1.09 -2.42 22.28
CA HIS A 45 -2.49 -2.29 22.70
C HIS A 45 -3.22 -1.22 21.89
N ALA A 46 -2.59 -0.07 21.65
CA ALA A 46 -3.17 0.98 20.81
C ALA A 46 -3.51 0.48 19.40
N GLN A 47 -2.65 -0.32 18.78
CA GLN A 47 -2.89 -0.90 17.45
C GLN A 47 -4.03 -1.91 17.45
N LEU A 48 -4.13 -2.75 18.48
CA LEU A 48 -5.23 -3.70 18.63
C LEU A 48 -6.56 -2.98 18.81
N ILE A 49 -6.58 -1.91 19.61
CA ILE A 49 -7.76 -1.05 19.79
C ILE A 49 -8.17 -0.42 18.45
N MET A 50 -7.23 0.12 17.68
CA MET A 50 -7.52 0.68 16.34
C MET A 50 -8.06 -0.39 15.39
N MET A 51 -7.51 -1.60 15.41
CA MET A 51 -8.01 -2.71 14.60
C MET A 51 -9.44 -3.10 14.97
N VAL A 52 -9.74 -3.24 16.26
CA VAL A 52 -11.10 -3.55 16.74
C VAL A 52 -12.07 -2.43 16.34
N PHE A 53 -11.66 -1.17 16.53
CA PHE A 53 -12.44 0.00 16.14
C PHE A 53 -12.76 0.02 14.65
N PHE A 54 -11.77 -0.17 13.77
CA PHE A 54 -12.01 -0.18 12.32
C PHE A 54 -12.91 -1.34 11.89
N ASN A 55 -12.74 -2.53 12.46
CA ASN A 55 -13.63 -3.67 12.17
C ASN A 55 -15.06 -3.38 12.63
N PHE A 56 -15.23 -2.79 13.81
CA PHE A 56 -16.54 -2.39 14.31
C PHE A 56 -17.23 -1.37 13.40
N VAL A 57 -16.52 -0.30 13.00
CA VAL A 57 -17.03 0.73 12.08
C VAL A 57 -17.43 0.12 10.73
N LEU A 58 -16.61 -0.80 10.21
CA LEU A 58 -16.87 -1.46 8.93
C LEU A 58 -18.11 -2.36 9.03
N ILE A 59 -18.22 -3.20 10.06
CA ILE A 59 -19.38 -4.06 10.29
C ILE A 59 -20.66 -3.23 10.45
N PHE A 60 -20.60 -2.16 11.26
CA PHE A 60 -21.71 -1.24 11.48
C PHE A 60 -22.19 -0.58 10.18
N THR A 61 -21.29 -0.36 9.23
CA THR A 61 -21.58 0.24 7.93
C THR A 61 -22.10 -0.79 6.92
N VAL A 62 -21.48 -1.96 6.86
CA VAL A 62 -21.74 -3.00 5.85
C VAL A 62 -23.04 -3.75 6.13
N ILE A 63 -23.37 -4.05 7.39
CA ILE A 63 -24.60 -4.81 7.72
C ILE A 63 -25.86 -4.07 7.24
N PRO A 64 -26.10 -2.78 7.58
CA PRO A 64 -27.26 -2.06 7.10
C PRO A 64 -27.30 -1.94 5.56
N CYS A 65 -26.14 -1.82 4.93
CA CYS A 65 -26.02 -1.74 3.47
C CYS A 65 -26.35 -3.07 2.78
N PHE A 66 -25.92 -4.19 3.35
CA PHE A 66 -26.25 -5.53 2.88
C PHE A 66 -27.74 -5.83 3.04
N LEU A 67 -28.34 -5.48 4.18
CA LEU A 67 -29.78 -5.60 4.40
C LEU A 67 -30.58 -4.76 3.40
N HIS A 68 -30.14 -3.53 3.14
CA HIS A 68 -30.73 -2.66 2.13
C HIS A 68 -30.71 -3.29 0.72
N MET A 69 -29.60 -3.95 0.36
CA MET A 69 -29.46 -4.64 -0.91
C MET A 69 -30.45 -5.81 -1.08
N ILE A 70 -30.71 -6.56 0.00
CA ILE A 70 -31.59 -7.74 -0.03
C ILE A 70 -33.06 -7.32 -0.04
N PHE A 71 -33.43 -6.40 0.86
CA PHE A 71 -34.84 -6.16 1.18
C PHE A 71 -35.44 -4.94 0.48
N ASP A 72 -34.66 -3.90 0.18
CA ASP A 72 -35.21 -2.64 -0.38
C ASP A 72 -34.97 -2.49 -1.88
N GLN A 73 -33.86 -3.05 -2.39
CA GLN A 73 -33.44 -2.81 -3.77
C GLN A 73 -33.99 -3.86 -4.73
N LYS A 74 -35.03 -3.48 -5.49
CA LYS A 74 -35.62 -4.32 -6.55
C LYS A 74 -34.89 -4.19 -7.90
N ASN A 75 -34.22 -3.07 -8.14
CA ASN A 75 -33.54 -2.78 -9.41
C ASN A 75 -32.18 -3.47 -9.50
N MET A 76 -32.00 -4.34 -10.50
CA MET A 76 -30.76 -5.13 -10.66
C MET A 76 -29.51 -4.27 -10.88
N MET A 77 -29.61 -3.17 -11.64
CA MET A 77 -28.48 -2.24 -11.84
C MET A 77 -28.03 -1.57 -10.54
N ARG A 78 -28.96 -1.19 -9.65
CA ARG A 78 -28.63 -0.59 -8.35
C ARG A 78 -28.05 -1.64 -7.39
N ARG A 79 -28.59 -2.86 -7.40
CA ARG A 79 -28.01 -3.99 -6.65
C ARG A 79 -26.56 -4.25 -7.08
N LEU A 80 -26.26 -4.24 -8.38
CA LEU A 80 -24.90 -4.45 -8.87
C LEU A 80 -23.92 -3.36 -8.38
N LYS A 81 -24.35 -2.09 -8.35
CA LYS A 81 -23.54 -1.00 -7.77
C LYS A 81 -23.25 -1.22 -6.29
N ILE A 82 -24.25 -1.65 -5.51
CA ILE A 82 -24.08 -1.96 -4.08
C ILE A 82 -23.18 -3.18 -3.88
N VAL A 83 -23.32 -4.22 -4.70
CA VAL A 83 -22.42 -5.39 -4.69
C VAL A 83 -20.97 -4.96 -4.95
N GLY A 84 -20.74 -4.05 -5.91
CA GLY A 84 -19.41 -3.49 -6.16
C GLY A 84 -18.84 -2.71 -4.96
N LEU A 85 -19.68 -1.94 -4.27
CA LEU A 85 -19.27 -1.25 -3.04
C LEU A 85 -18.92 -2.24 -1.92
N LEU A 86 -19.76 -3.26 -1.71
CA LEU A 86 -19.54 -4.29 -0.69
C LEU A 86 -18.30 -5.14 -0.97
N SER A 87 -18.07 -5.52 -2.22
CA SER A 87 -16.87 -6.28 -2.61
C SER A 87 -15.60 -5.44 -2.42
N PHE A 88 -15.66 -4.13 -2.68
CA PHE A 88 -14.57 -3.22 -2.38
C PHE A 88 -14.28 -3.14 -0.87
N CYS A 89 -15.32 -3.06 -0.03
CA CYS A 89 -15.16 -3.07 1.43
C CYS A 89 -14.53 -4.38 1.92
N LEU A 90 -14.98 -5.53 1.41
CA LEU A 90 -14.40 -6.84 1.75
C LEU A 90 -12.93 -6.94 1.33
N THR A 91 -12.60 -6.47 0.12
CA THR A 91 -11.21 -6.45 -0.36
C THR A 91 -10.32 -5.59 0.53
N ALA A 92 -10.82 -4.43 0.97
CA ALA A 92 -10.08 -3.56 1.89
C ALA A 92 -9.89 -4.20 3.27
N MET A 93 -10.90 -4.91 3.79
CA MET A 93 -10.79 -5.68 5.04
C MET A 93 -9.73 -6.78 4.94
N ILE A 94 -9.74 -7.55 3.84
CA ILE A 94 -8.74 -8.60 3.60
C ILE A 94 -7.34 -7.98 3.53
N LYS A 95 -7.16 -6.88 2.80
CA LYS A 95 -5.88 -6.15 2.74
C LYS A 95 -5.44 -5.66 4.12
N TYR A 96 -6.34 -5.11 4.91
CA TYR A 96 -6.04 -4.65 6.29
C TYR A 96 -5.54 -5.81 7.16
N TYR A 97 -6.22 -6.95 7.10
CA TYR A 97 -5.87 -8.13 7.87
C TYR A 97 -4.51 -8.70 7.43
N LEU A 98 -4.30 -8.87 6.13
CA LEU A 98 -3.03 -9.35 5.56
C LEU A 98 -1.86 -8.42 5.93
N LEU A 99 -2.03 -7.11 5.76
CA LEU A 99 -1.02 -6.13 6.16
C LEU A 99 -0.73 -6.21 7.65
N THR A 100 -1.73 -6.51 8.48
CA THR A 100 -1.58 -6.63 9.94
C THR A 100 -0.90 -7.93 10.36
N MET A 101 -1.27 -9.07 9.77
CA MET A 101 -0.61 -10.35 10.03
C MET A 101 0.85 -10.36 9.57
N HIS A 102 1.12 -9.78 8.41
CA HIS A 102 2.47 -9.77 7.83
C HIS A 102 3.34 -8.60 8.28
N ARG A 103 2.92 -7.82 9.28
CA ARG A 103 3.73 -6.69 9.80
C ARG A 103 5.17 -7.04 10.11
N PRO A 104 5.50 -8.15 10.80
CA PRO A 104 6.91 -8.48 11.08
C PRO A 104 7.72 -8.68 9.81
N LYS A 105 7.11 -9.31 8.79
CA LYS A 105 7.74 -9.50 7.48
C LYS A 105 7.89 -8.17 6.73
N ILE A 106 6.88 -7.31 6.76
CA ILE A 106 6.95 -5.98 6.14
C ILE A 106 8.04 -5.13 6.81
N LEU A 107 8.14 -5.17 8.13
CA LEU A 107 9.20 -4.49 8.88
C LEU A 107 10.58 -5.00 8.47
N TYR A 108 10.75 -6.32 8.43
CA TYR A 108 11.97 -6.96 7.97
C TYR A 108 12.34 -6.51 6.56
N CYS A 109 11.40 -6.49 5.62
CA CYS A 109 11.64 -6.00 4.26
C CYS A 109 12.03 -4.51 4.25
N ILE A 110 11.36 -3.66 5.04
CA ILE A 110 11.70 -2.23 5.14
C ILE A 110 13.12 -2.04 5.66
N ASP A 111 13.51 -2.77 6.70
CA ASP A 111 14.85 -2.68 7.27
C ASP A 111 15.91 -3.27 6.33
N TYR A 112 15.55 -4.30 5.56
CA TYR A 112 16.38 -4.82 4.47
C TYR A 112 16.63 -3.74 3.39
N VAL A 113 15.59 -3.06 2.91
CA VAL A 113 15.73 -1.94 1.96
C VAL A 113 16.63 -0.83 2.51
N LYS A 114 16.48 -0.48 3.80
CA LYS A 114 17.34 0.54 4.43
C LYS A 114 18.80 0.10 4.52
N ASN A 115 19.03 -1.17 4.84
CA ASN A 115 20.38 -1.73 4.91
C ASN A 115 21.04 -1.79 3.54
N ASP A 116 20.32 -2.22 2.51
CA ASP A 116 20.81 -2.24 1.12
C ASP A 116 21.30 -0.86 0.70
N TRP A 117 20.49 0.18 0.95
CA TRP A 117 20.86 1.55 0.62
C TRP A 117 22.03 2.08 1.46
N TRP A 118 22.10 1.70 2.74
CA TRP A 118 23.23 2.07 3.61
C TRP A 118 24.55 1.45 3.16
N GLN A 119 24.51 0.23 2.61
CA GLN A 119 25.69 -0.53 2.19
C GLN A 119 26.19 -0.15 0.78
N VAL A 120 25.49 0.72 0.04
CA VAL A 120 25.95 1.16 -1.29
C VAL A 120 27.22 2.01 -1.15
N LYS A 121 28.32 1.48 -1.70
CA LYS A 121 29.62 2.17 -1.74
C LYS A 121 29.92 2.83 -3.09
N PHE A 122 29.41 2.27 -4.18
CA PHE A 122 29.71 2.75 -5.53
C PHE A 122 28.71 3.82 -5.95
N LYS A 123 29.21 4.92 -6.52
CA LYS A 123 28.38 6.03 -7.01
C LYS A 123 27.43 5.60 -8.13
N SER A 124 27.87 4.73 -9.05
CA SER A 124 27.03 4.15 -10.11
C SER A 124 25.79 3.47 -9.54
N ASP A 125 25.97 2.62 -8.54
CA ASP A 125 24.91 1.85 -7.91
C ASP A 125 23.98 2.77 -7.12
N ARG A 126 24.54 3.82 -6.51
CA ARG A 126 23.77 4.87 -5.82
C ARG A 126 22.84 5.60 -6.78
N ASP A 127 23.33 5.99 -7.96
CA ASP A 127 22.56 6.72 -8.95
C ASP A 127 21.39 5.87 -9.48
N VAL A 128 21.63 4.57 -9.74
CA VAL A 128 20.57 3.61 -10.10
C VAL A 128 19.53 3.50 -8.99
N MET A 129 19.96 3.30 -7.74
CA MET A 129 19.01 3.24 -6.63
C MET A 129 18.21 4.55 -6.53
N VAL A 130 18.84 5.74 -6.53
CA VAL A 130 18.16 7.05 -6.43
C VAL A 130 17.09 7.20 -7.52
N LYS A 131 17.41 6.81 -8.75
CA LYS A 131 16.48 6.82 -9.89
C LYS A 131 15.24 5.98 -9.61
N TYR A 132 15.40 4.72 -9.18
CA TYR A 132 14.26 3.84 -8.87
C TYR A 132 13.49 4.27 -7.64
N PHE A 133 14.15 4.76 -6.59
CA PHE A 133 13.47 5.28 -5.41
C PHE A 133 12.63 6.51 -5.72
N THR A 134 13.11 7.40 -6.59
CA THR A 134 12.33 8.56 -7.06
C THR A 134 11.11 8.10 -7.83
N THR A 135 11.26 7.11 -8.72
CA THR A 135 10.16 6.49 -9.46
C THR A 135 9.13 5.85 -8.51
N GLY A 136 9.56 5.10 -7.51
CA GLY A 136 8.68 4.47 -6.52
C GLY A 136 7.92 5.49 -5.68
N ARG A 137 8.59 6.58 -5.28
CA ARG A 137 7.94 7.70 -4.59
C ARG A 137 6.88 8.36 -5.46
N ASN A 138 7.18 8.62 -6.73
CA ASN A 138 6.24 9.25 -7.66
C ASN A 138 5.01 8.35 -7.89
N LEU A 139 5.21 7.03 -8.03
CA LEU A 139 4.12 6.07 -8.16
C LEU A 139 3.26 5.99 -6.89
N THR A 140 3.89 6.05 -5.71
CA THR A 140 3.17 6.13 -4.42
C THR A 140 2.34 7.42 -4.31
N ILE A 141 2.91 8.58 -4.70
CA ILE A 141 2.18 9.86 -4.69
C ILE A 141 1.01 9.83 -5.67
N ALA A 142 1.25 9.38 -6.90
CA ALA A 142 0.24 9.32 -7.94
C ALA A 142 -0.91 8.38 -7.55
N SER A 143 -0.61 7.18 -7.05
CA SER A 143 -1.62 6.22 -6.60
C SER A 143 -2.41 6.74 -5.39
N ALA A 144 -1.76 7.30 -4.38
CA ALA A 144 -2.44 7.87 -3.23
C ALA A 144 -3.36 9.04 -3.64
N THR A 145 -2.86 9.95 -4.47
CA THR A 145 -3.64 11.10 -4.97
C THR A 145 -4.88 10.64 -5.73
N PHE A 146 -4.73 9.69 -6.64
CA PHE A 146 -5.86 9.14 -7.39
C PHE A 146 -6.89 8.48 -6.47
N ILE A 147 -6.45 7.65 -5.51
CA ILE A 147 -7.33 6.97 -4.56
C ILE A 147 -8.11 7.99 -3.71
N TYR A 148 -7.43 8.99 -3.14
CA TYR A 148 -8.10 9.98 -2.29
C TYR A 148 -9.03 10.89 -3.08
N ILE A 149 -8.66 11.34 -4.29
CA ILE A 149 -9.54 12.15 -5.15
C ILE A 149 -10.79 11.36 -5.51
N ALA A 150 -10.64 10.12 -5.97
CA ALA A 150 -11.78 9.25 -6.29
C ALA A 150 -12.67 9.02 -5.06
N GLY A 151 -12.05 8.84 -3.89
CA GLY A 151 -12.75 8.75 -2.61
C GLY A 151 -13.54 10.01 -2.27
N ILE A 152 -12.94 11.19 -2.38
CA ILE A 152 -13.62 12.46 -2.08
C ILE A 152 -14.84 12.64 -2.98
N ILE A 153 -14.69 12.39 -4.29
CA ILE A 153 -15.81 12.46 -5.25
C ILE A 153 -16.91 11.48 -4.83
N TYR A 154 -16.55 10.25 -4.49
CA TYR A 154 -17.51 9.21 -4.15
C TYR A 154 -18.27 9.48 -2.83
N TYR A 155 -17.56 9.96 -1.79
CA TYR A 155 -18.14 10.14 -0.46
C TYR A 155 -18.81 11.51 -0.25
N PHE A 156 -18.33 12.57 -0.91
CA PHE A 156 -18.76 13.94 -0.65
C PHE A 156 -19.47 14.62 -1.83
N ILE A 157 -19.29 14.16 -3.07
CA ILE A 157 -19.89 14.81 -4.24
C ILE A 157 -21.09 14.00 -4.74
N LEU A 158 -20.88 12.73 -5.08
CA LEU A 158 -21.93 11.88 -5.67
C LEU A 158 -23.23 11.78 -4.83
N PRO A 159 -23.19 11.66 -3.49
CA PRO A 159 -24.43 11.56 -2.71
C PRO A 159 -25.32 12.79 -2.85
N TRP A 160 -24.71 13.97 -3.06
CA TRP A 160 -25.41 15.25 -3.17
C TRP A 160 -25.83 15.60 -4.60
N CYS A 161 -25.21 14.96 -5.60
CA CYS A 161 -25.59 15.14 -7.01
C CYS A 161 -26.87 14.40 -7.41
N TYR A 162 -27.35 13.45 -6.59
CA TYR A 162 -28.54 12.66 -6.91
C TYR A 162 -29.63 12.80 -5.86
N GLU A 163 -30.86 13.03 -6.31
CA GLU A 163 -32.04 12.95 -5.44
C GLU A 163 -32.28 11.48 -5.04
N HIS A 164 -32.30 11.24 -3.74
CA HIS A 164 -32.61 9.92 -3.18
C HIS A 164 -34.09 9.88 -2.78
N LYS A 165 -34.94 9.29 -3.63
CA LYS A 165 -36.38 9.11 -3.35
C LYS A 165 -36.70 7.64 -3.07
N ILE A 166 -37.34 7.37 -1.93
CA ILE A 166 -37.95 6.06 -1.61
C ILE A 166 -39.46 6.27 -1.56
N GLY A 167 -40.17 5.81 -2.58
CA GLY A 167 -41.60 6.10 -2.75
C GLY A 167 -41.84 7.61 -2.89
N ASN A 168 -42.69 8.17 -2.01
CA ASN A 168 -43.06 9.59 -2.01
C ASN A 168 -42.24 10.45 -1.02
N ARG A 169 -41.20 9.88 -0.38
CA ARG A 169 -40.35 10.59 0.59
C ARG A 169 -38.94 10.78 0.03
N THR A 170 -38.44 12.00 0.14
CA THR A 170 -37.02 12.33 -0.11
C THR A 170 -36.21 11.91 1.10
N VAL A 171 -35.25 11.02 0.87
CA VAL A 171 -34.33 10.47 1.88
C VAL A 171 -33.04 11.25 1.83
N ARG A 172 -32.41 11.49 2.99
CA ARG A 172 -31.14 12.20 3.03
C ARG A 172 -30.03 11.33 2.45
N PRO A 173 -29.08 11.91 1.69
CA PRO A 173 -28.11 11.13 0.95
C PRO A 173 -27.12 10.44 1.88
N LEU A 174 -26.89 9.14 1.65
CA LEU A 174 -25.85 8.35 2.31
C LEU A 174 -25.13 7.52 1.25
N VAL A 175 -23.79 7.47 1.37
CA VAL A 175 -22.93 6.65 0.50
C VAL A 175 -23.25 5.17 0.67
N PHE A 176 -23.38 4.74 1.93
CA PHE A 176 -23.90 3.43 2.30
C PHE A 176 -25.37 3.57 2.62
N GLN A 177 -26.22 3.15 1.69
CA GLN A 177 -27.67 3.20 1.87
C GLN A 177 -28.09 2.30 3.03
N THR A 178 -28.81 2.86 3.99
CA THR A 178 -29.30 2.13 5.17
C THR A 178 -30.62 1.43 4.87
N TYR A 179 -30.80 0.22 5.40
CA TYR A 179 -32.04 -0.53 5.30
C TYR A 179 -33.26 0.26 5.83
N SER A 180 -34.35 0.25 5.07
CA SER A 180 -35.57 1.01 5.33
C SER A 180 -36.29 0.61 6.63
N GLY A 181 -36.01 -0.60 7.14
CA GLY A 181 -36.46 -1.07 8.46
C GLY A 181 -35.84 -0.31 9.64
N PHE A 182 -34.85 0.56 9.41
CA PHE A 182 -34.27 1.44 10.43
C PHE A 182 -34.60 2.93 10.16
N PRO A 183 -35.87 3.35 10.24
CA PRO A 183 -36.29 4.71 9.86
C PRO A 183 -35.67 5.81 10.74
N HIS A 184 -35.30 5.48 11.98
CA HIS A 184 -34.68 6.42 12.92
C HIS A 184 -33.29 6.92 12.46
N LEU A 185 -32.59 6.18 11.59
CA LEU A 185 -31.26 6.58 11.08
C LEU A 185 -31.29 7.79 10.15
N GLN A 186 -32.48 8.22 9.71
CA GLN A 186 -32.67 9.40 8.85
C GLN A 186 -33.05 10.66 9.65
N ILE A 187 -33.23 10.54 10.97
CA ILE A 187 -33.66 11.63 11.85
C ILE A 187 -32.42 12.25 12.51
N THR A 188 -32.35 13.58 12.56
CA THR A 188 -31.32 14.30 13.32
C THR A 188 -31.49 14.03 14.83
N PRO A 189 -30.43 13.73 15.60
CA PRO A 189 -28.99 13.81 15.26
C PRO A 189 -28.35 12.49 14.77
N LEU A 190 -29.13 11.41 14.64
CA LEU A 190 -28.60 10.08 14.31
C LEU A 190 -28.06 10.02 12.89
N TYR A 191 -28.71 10.70 11.94
CA TYR A 191 -28.25 10.78 10.56
C TYR A 191 -26.82 11.31 10.45
N GLU A 192 -26.50 12.38 11.17
CA GLU A 192 -25.18 13.02 11.16
C GLU A 192 -24.12 12.06 11.72
N VAL A 193 -24.44 11.32 12.80
CA VAL A 193 -23.55 10.30 13.38
C VAL A 193 -23.28 9.16 12.41
N VAL A 194 -24.32 8.66 11.72
CA VAL A 194 -24.18 7.60 10.71
C VAL A 194 -23.38 8.09 9.51
N TYR A 195 -23.62 9.31 9.05
CA TYR A 195 -22.85 9.92 7.96
C TYR A 195 -21.37 10.04 8.31
N LEU A 196 -21.05 10.56 9.50
CA LEU A 196 -19.68 10.63 9.99
C LEU A 196 -19.02 9.24 10.10
N THR A 197 -19.75 8.25 10.60
CA THR A 197 -19.27 6.86 10.69
C THR A 197 -18.93 6.29 9.31
N ASN A 198 -19.78 6.56 8.30
CA ASN A 198 -19.52 6.17 6.91
C ASN A 198 -18.29 6.88 6.32
N CYS A 199 -18.09 8.17 6.62
CA CYS A 199 -16.89 8.90 6.20
C CYS A 199 -15.62 8.30 6.83
N VAL A 200 -15.66 7.94 8.12
CA VAL A 200 -14.54 7.27 8.81
C VAL A 200 -14.26 5.90 8.19
N CYS A 201 -15.31 5.12 7.91
CA CYS A 201 -15.21 3.83 7.20
C CYS A 201 -14.54 4.00 5.83
N GLY A 202 -15.02 4.97 5.04
CA GLY A 202 -14.47 5.28 3.73
C GLY A 202 -13.01 5.71 3.78
N TYR A 203 -12.67 6.60 4.70
CA TYR A 203 -11.30 7.04 4.92
C TYR A 203 -10.37 5.87 5.27
N ALA A 204 -10.81 4.95 6.13
CA ALA A 204 -10.04 3.77 6.48
C ALA A 204 -9.79 2.87 5.27
N ILE A 205 -10.83 2.57 4.48
CA ILE A 205 -10.75 1.76 3.25
C ILE A 205 -9.76 2.37 2.23
N LEU A 206 -9.86 3.69 2.01
CA LEU A 206 -8.98 4.43 1.10
C LEU A 206 -7.54 4.42 1.60
N SER A 207 -7.32 4.64 2.90
CA SER A 207 -5.99 4.63 3.53
C SER A 207 -5.32 3.26 3.43
N VAL A 208 -6.05 2.17 3.67
CA VAL A 208 -5.54 0.80 3.50
C VAL A 208 -5.14 0.55 2.06
N SER A 209 -5.97 0.97 1.10
CA SER A 209 -5.70 0.79 -0.32
C SER A 209 -4.47 1.58 -0.77
N ALA A 210 -4.38 2.85 -0.39
CA ALA A 210 -3.24 3.72 -0.69
C ALA A 210 -1.95 3.21 -0.06
N GLY A 211 -1.99 2.78 1.21
CA GLY A 211 -0.85 2.21 1.91
C GLY A 211 -0.36 0.89 1.31
N ALA A 212 -1.28 0.01 0.90
CA ALA A 212 -0.93 -1.23 0.21
C ALA A 212 -0.26 -0.97 -1.14
N CYS A 213 -0.83 -0.07 -1.94
CA CYS A 213 -0.24 0.33 -3.23
C CYS A 213 1.14 0.98 -3.05
N GLY A 214 1.31 1.83 -2.04
CA GLY A 214 2.58 2.49 -1.76
C GLY A 214 3.67 1.52 -1.27
N LEU A 215 3.32 0.51 -0.46
CA LEU A 215 4.26 -0.57 -0.10
C LEU A 215 4.64 -1.42 -1.32
N ALA A 216 3.67 -1.78 -2.16
CA ALA A 216 3.92 -2.54 -3.38
C ALA A 216 4.85 -1.77 -4.33
N SER A 217 4.59 -0.47 -4.53
CA SER A 217 5.44 0.41 -5.34
C SER A 217 6.87 0.49 -4.79
N LEU A 218 7.03 0.64 -3.48
CA LEU A 218 8.34 0.67 -2.84
C LEU A 218 9.12 -0.63 -3.08
N PHE A 219 8.52 -1.79 -2.78
CA PHE A 219 9.22 -3.07 -2.90
C PHE A 219 9.49 -3.44 -4.36
N ALA A 220 8.55 -3.17 -5.27
CA ALA A 220 8.75 -3.42 -6.70
C ALA A 220 9.91 -2.57 -7.24
N THR A 221 9.94 -1.28 -6.94
CA THR A 221 11.03 -0.40 -7.42
C THR A 221 12.37 -0.72 -6.79
N HIS A 222 12.41 -1.13 -5.52
CA HIS A 222 13.64 -1.64 -4.89
C HIS A 222 14.16 -2.90 -5.58
N ALA A 223 13.27 -3.87 -5.86
CA ALA A 223 13.65 -5.09 -6.57
C ALA A 223 14.18 -4.78 -7.98
N CYS A 224 13.52 -3.88 -8.71
CA CYS A 224 14.01 -3.43 -10.02
C CYS A 224 15.39 -2.75 -9.93
N ALA A 225 15.62 -1.93 -8.91
CA ALA A 225 16.91 -1.29 -8.69
C ALA A 225 18.03 -2.33 -8.47
N GLN A 226 17.78 -3.33 -7.62
CA GLN A 226 18.74 -4.39 -7.35
C GLN A 226 19.05 -5.23 -8.60
N ILE A 227 18.04 -5.51 -9.43
CA ILE A 227 18.24 -6.21 -10.70
C ILE A 227 19.10 -5.37 -11.66
N GLU A 228 18.82 -4.06 -11.82
CA GLU A 228 19.62 -3.18 -12.68
C GLU A 228 21.09 -3.08 -12.18
N ILE A 229 21.32 -3.03 -10.87
CA ILE A 229 22.67 -3.04 -10.29
C ILE A 229 23.40 -4.36 -10.57
N ILE A 230 22.71 -5.50 -10.46
CA ILE A 230 23.31 -6.80 -10.75
C ILE A 230 23.64 -6.94 -12.24
N MET A 231 22.75 -6.49 -13.12
CA MET A 231 22.95 -6.53 -14.57
C MET A 231 24.15 -5.66 -14.99
N THR A 232 24.20 -4.41 -14.54
CA THR A 232 25.31 -3.49 -14.84
C THR A 232 26.65 -4.03 -14.33
N ARG A 233 26.69 -4.61 -13.13
CA ARG A 233 27.91 -5.27 -12.61
C ARG A 233 28.32 -6.49 -13.42
N LEU A 234 27.36 -7.24 -13.96
CA LEU A 234 27.65 -8.40 -14.81
C LEU A 234 28.21 -7.97 -16.17
N GLU A 235 27.63 -6.93 -16.76
CA GLU A 235 28.12 -6.32 -18.00
C GLU A 235 29.52 -5.74 -17.81
N ASP A 236 29.78 -5.01 -16.72
CA ASP A 236 31.12 -4.52 -16.35
C ASP A 236 32.15 -5.66 -16.19
N LEU A 237 31.73 -6.84 -15.70
CA LEU A 237 32.59 -8.01 -15.61
C LEU A 237 32.87 -8.66 -16.96
N LEU A 238 31.94 -8.54 -17.91
CA LEU A 238 32.10 -9.03 -19.29
C LEU A 238 32.90 -8.04 -20.15
N GLU A 239 32.76 -6.74 -19.93
CA GLU A 239 33.46 -5.70 -20.70
C GLU A 239 34.81 -5.29 -20.05
N GLY A 240 34.97 -5.55 -18.75
CA GLY A 240 36.13 -5.16 -17.95
C GLY A 240 37.35 -6.07 -18.12
N LYS A 241 38.23 -5.71 -19.05
CA LYS A 241 39.73 -5.74 -18.97
C LYS A 241 40.46 -7.00 -18.47
N ASN A 242 39.81 -8.15 -18.34
CA ASN A 242 40.44 -9.45 -18.04
C ASN A 242 40.01 -10.56 -19.02
N PHE A 243 39.43 -10.19 -20.16
CA PHE A 243 39.14 -11.13 -21.24
C PHE A 243 40.41 -11.79 -21.81
N GLU A 244 41.59 -11.20 -21.59
CA GLU A 244 42.86 -11.79 -22.00
C GLU A 244 43.46 -12.80 -21.00
N LYS A 245 42.85 -13.09 -19.82
CA LYS A 245 43.54 -13.94 -18.83
C LYS A 245 42.76 -14.98 -18.02
N VAL A 246 41.46 -15.25 -18.25
CA VAL A 246 40.73 -16.18 -17.34
C VAL A 246 39.93 -17.25 -18.08
N SER A 247 40.43 -18.48 -18.02
CA SER A 247 40.08 -19.63 -18.87
C SER A 247 38.81 -20.41 -18.52
N ASN A 248 37.79 -19.84 -17.86
CA ASN A 248 36.54 -20.60 -17.70
C ASN A 248 35.28 -19.82 -17.30
N ILE A 249 34.82 -18.94 -18.20
CA ILE A 249 33.53 -18.26 -18.09
C ILE A 249 32.37 -19.28 -18.01
N ASN A 250 32.46 -20.37 -18.78
CA ASN A 250 31.47 -21.45 -18.79
C ASN A 250 31.35 -22.18 -17.44
N GLN A 251 32.44 -22.32 -16.70
CA GLN A 251 32.45 -22.98 -15.40
C GLN A 251 31.76 -22.12 -14.32
N ARG A 252 31.86 -20.79 -14.43
CA ARG A 252 31.18 -19.84 -13.53
C ARG A 252 29.71 -19.64 -13.83
N ILE A 253 29.33 -19.56 -15.11
CA ILE A 253 27.91 -19.58 -15.51
C ILE A 253 27.27 -20.89 -15.04
N GLY A 254 27.97 -22.02 -15.20
CA GLY A 254 27.55 -23.31 -14.63
C GLY A 254 27.38 -23.25 -13.11
N THR A 255 28.22 -22.52 -12.38
CA THR A 255 28.12 -22.38 -10.92
C THR A 255 26.95 -21.49 -10.50
N ILE A 256 26.68 -20.40 -11.22
CA ILE A 256 25.56 -19.48 -10.95
C ILE A 256 24.23 -20.18 -11.25
N ILE A 257 24.13 -20.89 -12.38
CA ILE A 257 22.94 -21.68 -12.73
C ILE A 257 22.73 -22.79 -11.68
N LYS A 258 23.81 -23.48 -11.24
CA LYS A 258 23.70 -24.53 -10.23
C LYS A 258 23.26 -24.00 -8.86
N ASN A 259 23.71 -22.81 -8.46
CA ASN A 259 23.25 -22.17 -7.22
C ASN A 259 21.80 -21.67 -7.33
N HIS A 260 21.41 -21.13 -8.48
CA HIS A 260 20.05 -20.65 -8.70
C HIS A 260 19.03 -21.80 -8.75
N VAL A 261 19.40 -22.93 -9.38
CA VAL A 261 18.59 -24.16 -9.41
C VAL A 261 18.50 -24.79 -8.03
N ARG A 262 19.59 -24.79 -7.24
CA ARG A 262 19.59 -25.33 -5.88
C ARG A 262 18.66 -24.56 -4.93
N ILE A 263 18.65 -23.23 -5.03
CA ILE A 263 17.76 -22.37 -4.24
C ILE A 263 16.28 -22.61 -4.61
N ILE A 264 16.01 -22.91 -5.89
CA ILE A 264 14.65 -23.21 -6.36
C ILE A 264 14.20 -24.63 -5.97
N SER A 265 15.13 -25.60 -5.85
CA SER A 265 14.81 -26.99 -5.50
C SER A 265 14.70 -27.29 -4.00
N GLU A 266 15.18 -26.38 -3.13
CA GLU A 266 15.12 -26.51 -1.66
C GLU A 266 13.93 -25.72 -1.04
N THR A 267 13.09 -25.09 -1.87
CA THR A 267 11.74 -24.58 -1.54
C THR A 267 10.65 -25.47 -2.11
#